data_AF-A0A7C1BTM2-F1
#
_entry.id   AF-A0A7C1BTM2-F1
#
_cell.length_a   1.000
_cell.length_b   1.000
_cell.length_c   1.000
_cell.angle_alpha   90.00
_cell.angle_beta   90.00
_cell.angle_gamma   90.00
#
_symmetry.space_group_name_H-M   'P 1'
#
loop_
_entity.id
_entity.type
_entity.pdbx_description
1 polymer ?
#
loop_
_entity_poly.entity_id
_entity_poly.type
_entity_poly.pdbx_seq_one_letter_code
_entity_poly.pdbx_strand_id
1 'polypeptide(L)'
;TKLGRKMKLTTDDLQHVIHLIQSLNPRPGSAFDTDEPEYIVPDVYVIKKNGQWKVELNVDSIPKLRINGLYASMIKRGSNSKDNNYLRDNLQEARWFLKSLQSRHETLLKVANCIVERQQGFFEHGDEAMKPMVLRSIADSIEMHESTISRVTTRKYMHTPRGIYEFKYFFSSHVSTESGGECSATAIRAIIKKLVAAENPTKPLSDNKMASVLADQGINVARRTIAKYRESLSISPSNERKRLA
;
A
#
# COMPACT_ATOMS: atom_id res chain seq x y z
N THR A 1 -26.07 31.34 13.85
CA THR A 1 -24.94 30.46 14.24
C THR A 1 -24.54 30.75 15.69
N LYS A 2 -23.99 29.77 16.43
CA LYS A 2 -23.50 29.97 17.83
C LYS A 2 -22.45 31.10 17.91
N LEU A 3 -21.60 31.22 16.89
CA LEU A 3 -20.53 32.22 16.82
C LEU A 3 -21.07 33.64 16.60
N GLY A 4 -22.01 33.84 15.66
CA GLY A 4 -22.64 35.14 15.41
C GLY A 4 -23.40 35.69 16.62
N ARG A 5 -24.10 34.83 17.38
CA ARG A 5 -24.76 35.22 18.64
C ARG A 5 -23.78 35.62 19.73
N LYS A 6 -22.63 34.95 19.82
CA LYS A 6 -21.59 35.24 20.82
C LYS A 6 -20.81 36.51 20.50
N MET A 7 -20.57 36.77 19.22
CA MET A 7 -19.84 37.93 18.71
C MET A 7 -20.75 39.14 18.40
N LYS A 8 -22.08 38.98 18.53
CA LYS A 8 -23.10 39.99 18.17
C LYS A 8 -22.95 40.52 16.74
N LEU A 9 -22.64 39.63 15.80
CA LEU A 9 -22.47 39.95 14.38
C LEU A 9 -23.69 39.49 13.58
N THR A 10 -24.01 40.23 12.52
CA THR A 10 -24.97 39.76 11.51
C THR A 10 -24.37 38.58 10.73
N THR A 11 -25.21 37.81 10.04
CA THR A 11 -24.75 36.67 9.24
C THR A 11 -23.82 37.10 8.10
N ASP A 12 -24.07 38.27 7.52
CA ASP A 12 -23.26 38.83 6.42
C ASP A 12 -21.87 39.27 6.93
N ASP A 13 -21.83 40.02 8.05
CA ASP A 13 -20.57 40.43 8.67
C ASP A 13 -19.71 39.24 9.09
N LEU A 14 -20.35 38.19 9.62
CA LEU A 14 -19.66 36.97 10.03
C LEU A 14 -19.00 36.28 8.82
N GLN A 15 -19.64 36.32 7.65
CA GLN A 15 -19.13 35.72 6.43
C GLN A 15 -17.94 36.50 5.89
N HIS A 16 -17.96 37.84 5.95
CA HIS A 16 -16.82 38.68 5.61
C HIS A 16 -15.60 38.42 6.50
N VAL A 17 -15.80 38.30 7.82
CA VAL A 17 -14.70 38.02 8.77
C VAL A 17 -14.09 36.64 8.51
N ILE A 18 -14.91 35.61 8.25
CA ILE A 18 -14.42 34.27 7.93
C ILE A 18 -13.59 34.30 6.64
N HIS A 19 -14.05 35.03 5.62
CA HIS A 19 -13.35 35.14 4.35
C HIS A 19 -11.97 35.82 4.53
N LEU A 20 -11.89 36.88 5.34
CA LEU A 20 -10.62 37.53 5.66
C LEU A 20 -9.65 36.58 6.38
N ILE A 21 -10.11 35.84 7.39
CA ILE A 21 -9.25 34.90 8.13
C ILE A 21 -8.76 33.78 7.21
N GLN A 22 -9.60 33.26 6.32
CA GLN A 22 -9.23 32.23 5.35
C GLN A 22 -8.26 32.73 4.27
N SER A 23 -8.19 34.04 4.03
CA SER A 23 -7.22 34.63 3.11
C SER A 23 -5.79 34.67 3.67
N LEU A 24 -5.62 34.51 4.98
CA LEU A 24 -4.31 34.50 5.63
C LEU A 24 -3.63 33.16 5.44
N ASN A 25 -2.33 33.16 5.15
CA ASN A 25 -1.55 31.94 5.07
C ASN A 25 -1.20 31.44 6.50
N PRO A 26 -1.71 30.28 6.95
CA PRO A 26 -1.41 29.75 8.27
C PRO A 26 0.02 29.21 8.40
N ARG A 27 0.74 29.02 7.28
CA ARG A 27 2.09 28.46 7.22
C ARG A 27 2.96 29.21 6.20
N PRO A 28 3.33 30.48 6.45
CA PRO A 28 4.18 31.24 5.54
C PRO A 28 5.58 30.63 5.37
N GLY A 29 6.05 29.87 6.36
CA GLY A 29 7.37 29.21 6.36
C GLY A 29 7.50 28.02 5.40
N SER A 30 6.40 27.39 4.94
CA SER A 30 6.48 26.20 4.08
C SER A 30 7.06 26.48 2.70
N ALA A 31 7.08 27.74 2.26
CA ALA A 31 7.71 28.14 1.00
C ALA A 31 9.25 28.18 1.08
N PHE A 32 9.80 28.15 2.30
CA PHE A 32 11.24 28.11 2.57
C PHE A 32 11.71 26.73 3.02
N ASP A 33 10.81 25.74 2.98
CA ASP A 33 11.14 24.37 3.30
C ASP A 33 12.00 23.79 2.16
N THR A 34 13.24 23.43 2.49
CA THR A 34 14.24 22.92 1.54
C THR A 34 14.38 21.41 1.62
N ASP A 35 13.52 20.72 2.38
CA ASP A 35 13.58 19.27 2.50
C ASP A 35 13.34 18.62 1.13
N GLU A 36 14.37 17.92 0.64
CA GLU A 36 14.25 17.13 -0.57
C GLU A 36 13.22 16.00 -0.33
N PRO A 37 12.24 15.83 -1.22
CA PRO A 37 11.25 14.78 -1.07
C PRO A 37 11.92 13.40 -1.11
N GLU A 38 11.66 12.58 -0.09
CA GLU A 38 12.17 11.22 -0.03
C GLU A 38 11.36 10.33 -0.99
N TYR A 39 12.01 9.86 -2.06
CA TYR A 39 11.38 8.97 -3.04
C TYR A 39 11.55 7.51 -2.64
N ILE A 40 10.45 6.77 -2.69
CA ILE A 40 10.48 5.32 -2.51
C ILE A 40 10.93 4.68 -3.82
N VAL A 41 12.12 4.06 -3.81
CA VAL A 41 12.59 3.23 -4.92
C VAL A 41 11.86 1.88 -4.87
N PRO A 42 11.09 1.52 -5.90
CA PRO A 42 10.35 0.26 -5.93
C PRO A 42 11.29 -0.93 -6.16
N ASP A 43 10.98 -2.09 -5.58
CA ASP A 43 11.74 -3.33 -5.79
C ASP A 43 11.27 -4.07 -7.06
N VAL A 44 9.99 -3.93 -7.43
CA VAL A 44 9.40 -4.54 -8.63
C VAL A 44 8.52 -3.55 -9.40
N TYR A 45 8.42 -3.75 -10.71
CA TYR A 45 7.51 -3.05 -11.60
C TYR A 45 6.42 -3.99 -12.09
N VAL A 46 5.17 -3.52 -12.05
CA VAL A 46 4.01 -4.22 -12.61
C VAL A 46 3.52 -3.48 -13.83
N ILE A 47 3.55 -4.15 -14.97
CA ILE A 47 3.22 -3.57 -16.28
C ILE A 47 2.28 -4.50 -17.05
N LYS A 48 1.37 -3.92 -17.84
CA LYS A 48 0.49 -4.67 -18.73
C LYS A 48 1.15 -4.75 -20.10
N LYS A 49 1.55 -5.96 -20.53
CA LYS A 49 2.12 -6.23 -21.85
C LYS A 49 1.21 -7.23 -22.58
N ASN A 50 0.73 -6.86 -23.78
CA ASN A 50 -0.17 -7.69 -24.60
C ASN A 50 -1.42 -8.18 -23.85
N GLY A 51 -2.04 -7.31 -23.05
CA GLY A 51 -3.22 -7.65 -22.26
C GLY A 51 -2.94 -8.46 -20.99
N GLN A 52 -1.71 -8.93 -20.78
CA GLN A 52 -1.32 -9.70 -19.58
C GLN A 52 -0.52 -8.84 -18.61
N TRP A 53 -0.81 -8.97 -17.33
CA TRP A 53 -0.02 -8.35 -16.26
C TRP A 53 1.28 -9.13 -16.07
N LYS A 54 2.40 -8.41 -16.12
CA LYS A 54 3.75 -8.96 -15.91
C LYS A 54 4.45 -8.20 -14.81
N VAL A 55 5.25 -8.93 -14.04
CA VAL A 55 6.12 -8.36 -13.01
C VAL A 55 7.57 -8.45 -13.45
N GLU A 56 8.29 -7.34 -13.32
CA GLU A 56 9.71 -7.23 -13.62
C GLU A 56 10.45 -6.73 -12.36
N LEU A 57 11.63 -7.29 -12.07
CA LEU A 57 12.47 -6.82 -10.97
C LEU A 57 13.10 -5.47 -11.32
N ASN A 58 13.22 -4.58 -10.34
CA ASN A 58 14.00 -3.36 -10.52
C ASN A 58 15.50 -3.69 -10.46
N VAL A 59 16.15 -3.73 -11.61
CA VAL A 59 17.58 -4.04 -11.74
C VAL A 59 18.47 -3.02 -11.02
N ASP A 60 18.02 -1.78 -10.88
CA ASP A 60 18.79 -0.71 -10.21
C ASP A 60 18.80 -0.89 -8.69
N SER A 61 17.79 -1.56 -8.14
CA SER A 61 17.75 -1.93 -6.73
C SER A 61 18.67 -3.12 -6.38
N ILE A 62 19.18 -3.84 -7.39
CA ILE A 62 19.97 -5.06 -7.20
C ILE A 62 21.47 -4.72 -7.19
N PRO A 63 22.20 -4.99 -6.09
CA PRO A 63 23.64 -4.76 -6.06
C PRO A 63 24.36 -5.73 -7.00
N LYS A 64 25.23 -5.18 -7.87
CA LYS A 64 26.05 -5.97 -8.80
C LYS A 64 27.26 -6.55 -8.08
N LEU A 65 27.09 -7.72 -7.48
CA LEU A 65 28.14 -8.43 -6.76
C LEU A 65 28.76 -9.55 -7.60
N ARG A 66 30.08 -9.67 -7.55
CA ARG A 66 30.85 -10.74 -8.21
C ARG A 66 31.99 -11.21 -7.32
N ILE A 67 32.34 -12.50 -7.42
CA ILE A 67 33.54 -13.05 -6.79
C ILE A 67 34.75 -12.63 -7.62
N ASN A 68 35.78 -12.10 -6.96
CA ASN A 68 37.03 -11.79 -7.62
C ASN A 68 37.79 -13.08 -7.99
N GLY A 69 37.99 -13.28 -9.29
CA GLY A 69 38.62 -14.49 -9.84
C GLY A 69 40.09 -14.66 -9.45
N LEU A 70 40.82 -13.57 -9.22
CA LEU A 70 42.23 -13.61 -8.82
C LEU A 70 42.37 -14.32 -7.47
N TYR A 71 41.62 -13.89 -6.45
CA TYR A 71 41.64 -14.51 -5.14
C TYR A 71 41.11 -15.95 -5.16
N ALA A 72 40.08 -16.22 -5.96
CA ALA A 72 39.58 -17.59 -6.11
C ALA A 72 40.63 -18.53 -6.73
N SER A 73 41.51 -18.02 -7.61
CA SER A 73 42.59 -18.79 -8.24
C SER A 73 43.79 -19.06 -7.32
N MET A 74 43.97 -18.27 -6.25
CA MET A 74 45.04 -18.48 -5.26
C MET A 74 44.81 -19.75 -4.41
N ILE A 75 43.58 -20.28 -4.39
CA ILE A 75 43.24 -21.50 -3.66
C ILE A 75 43.83 -22.71 -4.38
N LYS A 76 44.91 -23.27 -3.81
CA LYS A 76 45.60 -24.44 -4.37
C LYS A 76 44.78 -25.70 -4.11
N ARG A 77 44.48 -26.49 -5.15
CA ARG A 77 43.82 -27.80 -5.01
C ARG A 77 44.75 -28.77 -4.27
N GLY A 78 44.27 -29.38 -3.18
CA GLY A 78 45.01 -30.41 -2.43
C GLY A 78 45.97 -29.89 -1.35
N SER A 79 46.07 -28.57 -1.13
CA SER A 79 46.86 -28.00 -0.01
C SER A 79 45.99 -27.84 1.23
N ASN A 80 46.40 -28.39 2.38
CA ASN A 80 45.74 -28.25 3.68
C ASN A 80 46.41 -27.21 4.59
N SER A 81 47.12 -26.22 4.02
CA SER A 81 47.67 -25.13 4.83
C SER A 81 46.55 -24.29 5.47
N LYS A 82 46.81 -23.74 6.66
CA LYS A 82 45.84 -22.91 7.41
C LYS A 82 45.30 -21.76 6.54
N ASP A 83 46.18 -21.08 5.80
CA ASP A 83 45.81 -19.96 4.92
C ASP A 83 44.93 -20.41 3.74
N ASN A 84 45.18 -21.59 3.17
CA ASN A 84 44.39 -22.11 2.06
C ASN A 84 42.98 -22.53 2.52
N ASN A 85 42.87 -23.11 3.72
CA ASN A 85 41.57 -23.43 4.32
C ASN A 85 40.77 -22.16 4.62
N TYR A 86 41.40 -21.13 5.19
CA TYR A 86 40.76 -19.83 5.43
C TYR A 86 40.21 -19.20 4.14
N LEU A 87 41.00 -19.17 3.06
CA LEU A 87 40.54 -18.66 1.76
C LEU A 87 39.40 -19.49 1.17
N ARG A 88 39.43 -20.82 1.37
CA ARG A 88 38.38 -21.73 0.90
C ARG A 88 37.05 -21.50 1.63
N ASP A 89 37.10 -21.33 2.95
CA ASP A 89 35.92 -21.08 3.79
C ASP A 89 35.26 -19.75 3.41
N ASN A 90 36.05 -18.67 3.31
CA ASN A 90 35.56 -17.36 2.85
C ASN A 90 34.97 -17.40 1.43
N LEU A 91 35.59 -18.16 0.52
CA LEU A 91 35.04 -18.34 -0.82
C LEU A 91 33.70 -19.09 -0.78
N GLN A 92 33.56 -20.08 0.08
CA GLN A 92 32.31 -20.82 0.26
C GLN A 92 31.23 -19.91 0.84
N GLU A 93 31.54 -19.11 1.86
CA GLU A 93 30.64 -18.11 2.41
C GLU A 93 30.21 -17.08 1.37
N ALA A 94 31.14 -16.55 0.57
CA ALA A 94 30.84 -15.61 -0.51
C ALA A 94 29.91 -16.22 -1.58
N ARG A 95 30.14 -17.48 -1.96
CA ARG A 95 29.25 -18.20 -2.88
C ARG A 95 27.87 -18.42 -2.28
N TRP A 96 27.81 -18.78 -1.01
CA TRP A 96 26.56 -18.98 -0.30
C TRP A 96 25.78 -17.67 -0.16
N PHE A 97 26.46 -16.57 0.13
CA PHE A 97 25.87 -15.23 0.17
C PHE A 97 25.26 -14.82 -1.17
N LEU A 98 25.98 -14.99 -2.28
CA LEU A 98 25.45 -14.72 -3.62
C LEU A 98 24.23 -15.57 -3.94
N LYS A 99 24.27 -16.87 -3.61
CA LYS A 99 23.13 -17.78 -3.80
C LYS A 99 21.92 -17.35 -2.96
N SER A 100 22.14 -16.96 -1.71
CA SER A 100 21.09 -16.47 -0.81
C SER A 100 20.46 -15.16 -1.31
N LEU A 101 21.27 -14.25 -1.87
CA LEU A 101 20.78 -13.02 -2.49
C LEU A 101 19.92 -13.31 -3.73
N GLN A 102 20.38 -14.21 -4.60
CA GLN A 102 19.61 -14.64 -5.77
C GLN A 102 18.29 -15.29 -5.36
N SER A 103 18.32 -16.21 -4.39
CA SER A 103 17.13 -16.86 -3.84
C SER A 103 16.13 -15.84 -3.29
N ARG A 104 16.60 -14.80 -2.58
CA ARG A 104 15.75 -13.70 -2.09
C ARG A 104 15.03 -12.99 -3.24
N HIS A 105 15.72 -12.67 -4.33
CA HIS A 105 15.11 -12.01 -5.49
C HIS A 105 14.12 -12.92 -6.22
N GLU A 106 14.45 -14.20 -6.37
CA GLU A 106 13.55 -15.19 -6.94
C GLU A 106 12.28 -15.34 -6.11
N THR A 107 12.39 -15.41 -4.78
CA THR A 107 11.24 -15.43 -3.88
C THR A 107 10.42 -14.15 -4.00
N LEU A 108 11.05 -12.98 -4.02
CA LEU A 108 10.33 -11.71 -4.16
C LEU A 108 9.54 -11.64 -5.46
N LEU A 109 10.14 -12.08 -6.57
CA LEU A 109 9.48 -12.12 -7.88
C LEU A 109 8.32 -13.13 -7.89
N LYS A 110 8.49 -14.32 -7.31
CA LYS A 110 7.42 -15.31 -7.16
C LYS A 110 6.24 -14.77 -6.36
N VAL A 111 6.51 -14.12 -5.23
CA VAL A 111 5.49 -13.48 -4.38
C VAL A 111 4.77 -12.38 -5.14
N ALA A 112 5.52 -11.52 -5.84
CA ALA A 112 4.94 -10.43 -6.61
C ALA A 112 4.03 -10.94 -7.74
N ASN A 113 4.45 -11.97 -8.48
CA ASN A 113 3.63 -12.61 -9.52
C ASN A 113 2.34 -13.19 -8.93
N CYS A 114 2.42 -13.89 -7.80
CA CYS A 114 1.25 -14.45 -7.13
C CYS A 114 0.26 -13.37 -6.67
N ILE A 115 0.77 -12.26 -6.11
CA ILE A 115 -0.06 -11.10 -5.74
C ILE A 115 -0.77 -10.55 -6.98
N VAL A 116 -0.04 -10.30 -8.06
CA VAL A 116 -0.59 -9.72 -9.30
C VAL A 116 -1.64 -10.62 -9.94
N GLU A 117 -1.38 -11.93 -9.99
CA GLU A 117 -2.30 -12.91 -10.54
C GLU A 117 -3.63 -12.97 -9.78
N ARG A 118 -3.59 -12.95 -8.45
CA ARG A 118 -4.79 -13.00 -7.62
C ARG A 118 -5.52 -11.66 -7.55
N GLN A 119 -4.80 -10.55 -7.68
CA GLN A 119 -5.33 -9.18 -7.58
C GLN A 119 -5.54 -8.51 -8.94
N GLN A 120 -5.72 -9.25 -10.03
CA GLN A 120 -5.96 -8.66 -11.36
C GLN A 120 -7.09 -7.61 -11.35
N GLY A 121 -8.17 -7.87 -10.58
CA GLY A 121 -9.27 -6.91 -10.41
C GLY A 121 -8.81 -5.54 -9.93
N PHE A 122 -7.90 -5.49 -8.94
CA PHE A 122 -7.30 -4.24 -8.46
C PHE A 122 -6.51 -3.53 -9.54
N PHE A 123 -5.68 -4.25 -10.31
CA PHE A 123 -4.85 -3.61 -11.33
C PHE A 123 -5.67 -3.06 -12.49
N GLU A 124 -6.85 -3.62 -12.76
CA GLU A 124 -7.74 -3.16 -13.82
C GLU A 124 -8.71 -2.07 -13.38
N HIS A 125 -9.40 -2.26 -12.25
CA HIS A 125 -10.50 -1.40 -11.81
C HIS A 125 -10.14 -0.54 -10.59
N GLY A 126 -8.97 -0.77 -9.97
CA GLY A 126 -8.49 -0.06 -8.80
C GLY A 126 -8.93 -0.66 -7.48
N ASP A 127 -8.75 0.11 -6.41
CA ASP A 127 -9.00 -0.27 -5.01
C ASP A 127 -10.39 -0.91 -4.77
N GLU A 128 -11.41 -0.52 -5.54
CA GLU A 128 -12.79 -1.04 -5.46
C GLU A 128 -12.89 -2.55 -5.75
N ALA A 129 -12.03 -3.07 -6.64
CA ALA A 129 -12.04 -4.48 -7.05
C ALA A 129 -10.96 -5.30 -6.34
N MET A 130 -10.44 -4.81 -5.21
CA MET A 130 -9.47 -5.52 -4.39
C MET A 130 -10.12 -6.76 -3.76
N LYS A 131 -9.55 -7.93 -4.03
CA LYS A 131 -9.98 -9.20 -3.43
C LYS A 131 -9.31 -9.41 -2.08
N PRO A 132 -9.96 -10.06 -1.11
CA PRO A 132 -9.27 -10.40 0.13
C PRO A 132 -8.21 -11.47 -0.10
N MET A 133 -7.10 -11.33 0.60
CA MET A 133 -5.93 -12.19 0.44
C MET A 133 -5.18 -12.27 1.76
N VAL A 134 -4.97 -13.49 2.25
CA VAL A 134 -4.17 -13.76 3.46
C VAL A 134 -2.77 -14.24 3.06
N LEU A 135 -1.78 -13.94 3.90
CA LEU A 135 -0.41 -14.41 3.74
C LEU A 135 -0.33 -15.93 3.58
N ARG A 136 -1.13 -16.69 4.34
CA ARG A 136 -1.22 -18.15 4.22
C ARG A 136 -1.56 -18.62 2.81
N SER A 137 -2.47 -17.95 2.11
CA SER A 137 -2.88 -18.36 0.77
C SER A 137 -1.74 -18.24 -0.25
N ILE A 138 -0.89 -17.22 -0.10
CA ILE A 138 0.33 -17.08 -0.91
C ILE A 138 1.38 -18.11 -0.51
N ALA A 139 1.58 -18.29 0.79
CA ALA A 139 2.52 -19.25 1.36
C ALA A 139 2.27 -20.66 0.80
N ASP A 140 1.01 -21.09 0.76
CA ASP A 140 0.59 -22.38 0.22
C ASP A 140 0.88 -22.48 -1.30
N SER A 141 0.64 -21.43 -2.08
CA SER A 141 0.87 -21.45 -3.53
C SER A 141 2.35 -21.44 -3.96
N ILE A 142 3.24 -20.94 -3.10
CA ILE A 142 4.68 -20.87 -3.38
C ILE A 142 5.46 -21.95 -2.61
N GLU A 143 4.75 -22.80 -1.85
CA GLU A 143 5.33 -23.84 -0.99
C GLU A 143 6.36 -23.29 0.00
N MET A 144 6.04 -22.15 0.62
CA MET A 144 6.89 -21.48 1.61
C MET A 144 6.15 -21.27 2.92
N HIS A 145 6.89 -21.10 4.01
CA HIS A 145 6.28 -20.75 5.29
C HIS A 145 5.75 -19.31 5.31
N GLU A 146 4.60 -19.10 5.96
CA GLU A 146 3.97 -17.79 6.14
C GLU A 146 4.93 -16.75 6.74
N SER A 147 5.76 -17.15 7.70
CA SER A 147 6.78 -16.29 8.31
C SER A 147 7.80 -15.77 7.30
N THR A 148 8.12 -16.56 6.27
CA THR A 148 9.03 -16.15 5.19
C THR A 148 8.37 -15.13 4.28
N ILE A 149 7.11 -15.34 3.90
CA ILE A 149 6.34 -14.38 3.09
C ILE A 149 6.17 -13.05 3.84
N SER A 150 5.83 -13.10 5.13
CA SER A 150 5.70 -11.90 5.97
C SER A 150 7.00 -11.09 6.03
N ARG A 151 8.15 -11.77 6.15
CA ARG A 151 9.47 -11.11 6.15
C ARG A 151 9.82 -10.53 4.78
N VAL A 152 9.59 -11.28 3.70
CA VAL A 152 9.90 -10.84 2.34
C VAL A 152 9.05 -9.65 1.90
N THR A 153 7.80 -9.55 2.36
CA THR A 153 6.86 -8.49 1.95
C THR A 153 6.97 -7.21 2.77
N THR A 154 7.68 -7.23 3.90
CA THR A 154 7.83 -6.05 4.77
C THR A 154 8.82 -5.05 4.17
N ARG A 155 8.43 -3.76 4.07
CA ARG A 155 9.24 -2.69 3.47
C ARG A 155 9.70 -3.03 2.05
N LYS A 156 8.83 -3.72 1.30
CA LYS A 156 9.02 -3.99 -0.12
C LYS A 156 7.90 -3.35 -0.90
N TYR A 157 8.27 -2.67 -1.97
CA TYR A 157 7.38 -1.81 -2.72
C TYR A 157 7.30 -2.27 -4.17
N MET A 158 6.08 -2.21 -4.70
CA MET A 158 5.79 -2.46 -6.10
C MET A 158 5.32 -1.18 -6.76
N HIS A 159 5.92 -0.87 -7.90
CA HIS A 159 5.46 0.19 -8.76
C HIS A 159 4.37 -0.35 -9.68
N THR A 160 3.19 0.27 -9.61
CA THR A 160 2.02 -0.09 -10.39
C THR A 160 1.61 1.12 -11.25
N PRO A 161 0.77 0.94 -12.29
CA PRO A 161 0.27 2.07 -13.07
C PRO A 161 -0.53 3.10 -12.25
N ARG A 162 -0.98 2.74 -11.05
CA ARG A 162 -1.76 3.59 -10.15
C ARG A 162 -0.93 4.21 -9.02
N GLY A 163 0.37 3.90 -8.95
CA GLY A 163 1.28 4.39 -7.91
C GLY A 163 2.13 3.28 -7.29
N ILE A 164 2.88 3.66 -6.26
CA ILE A 164 3.79 2.77 -5.53
C ILE A 164 3.07 2.24 -4.29
N TYR A 165 3.03 0.92 -4.14
CA TYR A 165 2.36 0.25 -3.02
C TYR A 165 3.32 -0.68 -2.30
N GLU A 166 3.25 -0.73 -0.97
CA GLU A 166 3.91 -1.81 -0.22
C GLU A 166 3.21 -3.13 -0.52
N PHE A 167 3.94 -4.24 -0.60
CA PHE A 167 3.36 -5.57 -0.81
C PHE A 167 2.29 -5.89 0.26
N LYS A 168 2.49 -5.40 1.49
CA LYS A 168 1.54 -5.60 2.58
C LYS A 168 0.17 -4.99 2.36
N TYR A 169 0.06 -3.97 1.50
CA TYR A 169 -1.20 -3.32 1.18
C TYR A 169 -2.23 -4.30 0.58
N PHE A 170 -1.76 -5.31 -0.14
CA PHE A 170 -2.61 -6.33 -0.79
C PHE A 170 -3.10 -7.41 0.16
N PHE A 171 -2.54 -7.50 1.38
CA PHE A 171 -3.00 -8.44 2.39
C PHE A 171 -4.08 -7.78 3.25
N SER A 172 -5.33 -8.15 2.98
CA SER A 172 -6.49 -7.63 3.69
C SER A 172 -7.29 -8.75 4.33
N SER A 173 -7.86 -8.47 5.51
CA SER A 173 -8.84 -9.33 6.17
C SER A 173 -10.08 -9.50 5.30
N HIS A 174 -10.67 -10.70 5.38
CA HIS A 174 -11.89 -11.06 4.66
C HIS A 174 -13.10 -10.43 5.37
N VAL A 175 -14.05 -9.90 4.59
CA VAL A 175 -15.38 -9.49 5.09
C VAL A 175 -16.41 -10.29 4.32
N SER A 176 -17.21 -11.09 5.04
CA SER A 176 -18.22 -11.96 4.45
C SER A 176 -19.35 -11.14 3.82
N THR A 177 -19.76 -11.53 2.61
CA THR A 177 -20.97 -11.00 1.97
C THR A 177 -22.02 -12.11 1.85
N GLU A 178 -23.32 -11.74 1.84
CA GLU A 178 -24.42 -12.71 1.75
C GLU A 178 -24.55 -13.32 0.36
N SER A 179 -24.07 -12.62 -0.68
CA SER A 179 -24.12 -13.08 -2.07
C SER A 179 -23.01 -14.09 -2.44
N GLY A 180 -22.26 -14.60 -1.47
CA GLY A 180 -21.10 -15.47 -1.71
C GLY A 180 -19.90 -14.75 -2.32
N GLY A 181 -19.94 -13.42 -2.42
CA GLY A 181 -18.80 -12.60 -2.81
C GLY A 181 -17.85 -12.37 -1.62
N GLU A 182 -16.58 -12.14 -1.90
CA GLU A 182 -15.62 -11.77 -0.86
C GLU A 182 -15.17 -10.33 -1.11
N CYS A 183 -15.38 -9.44 -0.12
CA CYS A 183 -14.92 -8.05 -0.22
C CYS A 183 -13.79 -7.81 0.77
N SER A 184 -12.77 -7.07 0.33
CA SER A 184 -11.66 -6.65 1.18
C SER A 184 -12.00 -5.40 1.98
N ALA A 185 -11.41 -5.26 3.18
CA ALA A 185 -11.54 -4.03 3.96
C ALA A 185 -11.03 -2.78 3.20
N THR A 186 -10.04 -2.94 2.33
CA THR A 186 -9.51 -1.88 1.44
C THR A 186 -10.52 -1.47 0.38
N ALA A 187 -11.20 -2.43 -0.27
CA ALA A 187 -12.29 -2.13 -1.20
C ALA A 187 -13.44 -1.37 -0.52
N ILE A 188 -13.86 -1.79 0.68
CA ILE A 188 -14.91 -1.10 1.42
C ILE A 188 -14.51 0.35 1.72
N ARG A 189 -13.25 0.60 2.14
CA ARG A 189 -12.75 1.96 2.37
C ARG A 189 -12.76 2.80 1.09
N ALA A 190 -12.37 2.22 -0.03
CA ALA A 190 -12.39 2.91 -1.32
C ALA A 190 -13.81 3.29 -1.75
N ILE A 191 -14.78 2.38 -1.58
CA ILE A 191 -16.19 2.63 -1.88
C ILE A 191 -16.74 3.72 -0.95
N ILE A 192 -16.45 3.68 0.35
CA ILE A 192 -16.84 4.76 1.30
C ILE A 192 -16.28 6.10 0.84
N LYS A 193 -14.99 6.16 0.46
CA LYS A 193 -14.36 7.39 -0.02
C LYS A 193 -15.06 7.94 -1.28
N LYS A 194 -15.43 7.06 -2.22
CA LYS A 194 -16.15 7.42 -3.44
C LYS A 194 -17.58 7.89 -3.16
N LEU A 195 -18.31 7.21 -2.27
CA LEU A 195 -19.66 7.61 -1.85
C LEU A 195 -19.64 8.99 -1.18
N VAL A 196 -18.65 9.26 -0.33
CA VAL A 196 -18.48 10.57 0.30
C VAL A 196 -18.06 11.63 -0.71
N ALA A 197 -17.18 11.32 -1.67
CA ALA A 197 -16.76 12.26 -2.70
C ALA A 197 -17.90 12.65 -3.66
N ALA A 198 -18.83 11.73 -3.92
CA ALA A 198 -20.01 11.95 -4.76
C ALA A 198 -21.24 12.46 -3.97
N GLU A 199 -21.10 12.76 -2.67
CA GLU A 199 -22.25 13.13 -1.85
C GLU A 199 -22.72 14.57 -2.11
N ASN A 200 -23.99 14.83 -1.83
CA ASN A 200 -24.52 16.19 -1.85
C ASN A 200 -24.06 16.94 -0.58
N PRO A 201 -23.31 18.06 -0.68
CA PRO A 201 -22.80 18.82 0.47
C PRO A 201 -23.89 19.37 1.41
N THR A 202 -25.10 19.59 0.88
CA THR A 202 -26.25 20.10 1.65
C THR A 202 -26.92 19.01 2.49
N LYS A 203 -26.80 17.74 2.06
CA LYS A 203 -27.37 16.56 2.72
C LYS A 203 -26.36 15.40 2.68
N PRO A 204 -25.31 15.46 3.52
CA PRO A 204 -24.28 14.42 3.55
C PRO A 204 -24.87 13.07 3.95
N LEU A 205 -24.29 12.00 3.42
CA LEU A 205 -24.72 10.63 3.69
C LEU A 205 -24.37 10.23 5.13
N SER A 206 -25.36 9.76 5.88
CA SER A 206 -25.14 9.21 7.22
C SER A 206 -24.50 7.83 7.15
N ASP A 207 -23.82 7.40 8.21
CA ASP A 207 -23.22 6.06 8.29
C ASP A 207 -24.25 4.94 8.07
N ASN A 208 -25.50 5.14 8.51
CA ASN A 208 -26.61 4.21 8.26
C ASN A 208 -27.00 4.16 6.77
N LYS A 209 -26.94 5.31 6.09
CA LYS A 209 -27.27 5.37 4.66
C LYS A 209 -26.16 4.76 3.82
N MET A 210 -24.90 4.95 4.20
CA MET A 210 -23.77 4.26 3.58
C MET A 210 -23.87 2.74 3.79
N ALA A 211 -24.30 2.28 4.97
CA ALA A 211 -24.53 0.86 5.24
C ALA A 211 -25.60 0.25 4.33
N SER A 212 -26.73 0.93 4.15
CA SER A 212 -27.79 0.43 3.26
C SER A 212 -27.35 0.41 1.80
N VAL A 213 -26.65 1.45 1.32
CA VAL A 213 -26.12 1.46 -0.07
C VAL A 213 -25.14 0.31 -0.31
N LEU A 214 -24.28 0.00 0.67
CA LEU A 214 -23.37 -1.15 0.57
C LEU A 214 -24.13 -2.48 0.63
N ALA A 215 -25.17 -2.58 1.46
CA ALA A 215 -26.03 -3.76 1.52
C ALA A 215 -26.78 -4.00 0.20
N ASP A 216 -27.25 -2.94 -0.46
CA ASP A 216 -27.88 -3.00 -1.78
C ASP A 216 -26.90 -3.50 -2.87
N GLN A 217 -25.59 -3.30 -2.66
CA GLN A 217 -24.50 -3.84 -3.50
C GLN A 217 -24.07 -5.26 -3.07
N GLY A 218 -24.77 -5.88 -2.12
CA GLY A 218 -24.48 -7.20 -1.58
C GLY A 218 -23.45 -7.21 -0.44
N ILE A 219 -22.87 -6.07 -0.07
CA ILE A 219 -21.82 -5.98 0.96
C ILE A 219 -22.45 -5.68 2.32
N ASN A 220 -22.59 -6.70 3.17
CA ASN A 220 -23.15 -6.51 4.51
C ASN A 220 -22.08 -5.98 5.48
N VAL A 221 -22.22 -4.71 5.89
CA VAL A 221 -21.31 -4.07 6.85
C VAL A 221 -22.09 -3.35 7.94
N ALA A 222 -21.72 -3.61 9.18
CA ALA A 222 -22.31 -2.93 10.32
C ALA A 222 -21.95 -1.44 10.32
N ARG A 223 -22.88 -0.59 10.79
CA ARG A 223 -22.68 0.86 10.96
C ARG A 223 -21.38 1.22 11.69
N ARG A 224 -21.06 0.49 12.78
CA ARG A 224 -19.83 0.72 13.57
C ARG A 224 -18.57 0.51 12.74
N THR A 225 -18.58 -0.46 11.83
CA THR A 225 -17.46 -0.75 10.92
C THR A 225 -17.25 0.38 9.92
N ILE A 226 -18.34 0.94 9.38
CA ILE A 226 -18.28 2.09 8.48
C ILE A 226 -17.74 3.32 9.20
N ALA A 227 -18.21 3.60 10.42
CA ALA A 227 -17.69 4.71 11.22
C ALA A 227 -16.17 4.57 11.47
N LYS A 228 -15.71 3.37 11.84
CA LYS A 228 -14.29 3.07 12.02
C LYS A 228 -13.48 3.27 10.73
N TYR A 229 -13.98 2.82 9.59
CA TYR A 229 -13.31 3.01 8.30
C TYR A 229 -13.31 4.47 7.86
N ARG A 230 -14.39 5.22 8.08
CA ARG A 230 -14.48 6.65 7.82
C ARG A 230 -13.45 7.43 8.65
N GLU A 231 -13.32 7.13 9.94
CA GLU A 231 -12.32 7.71 10.83
C GLU A 231 -10.90 7.42 10.35
N SER A 232 -10.62 6.18 9.90
CA SER A 232 -9.31 5.83 9.34
C SER A 232 -8.96 6.57 8.05
N LEU A 233 -9.97 7.10 7.34
CA LEU A 233 -9.83 7.92 6.14
C LEU A 233 -9.80 9.43 6.46
N SER A 234 -9.80 9.81 7.74
CA SER A 234 -9.88 11.21 8.21
C SER A 234 -11.09 11.97 7.68
N ILE A 235 -12.18 11.26 7.40
CA ILE A 235 -13.43 11.86 6.93
C ILE A 235 -14.30 12.18 8.16
N SER A 236 -14.72 13.44 8.33
CA SER A 236 -15.62 13.83 9.43
C SER A 236 -17.01 13.18 9.34
N PRO A 237 -17.74 13.04 10.46
CA PRO A 237 -19.11 12.54 10.47
C PRO A 237 -20.07 13.49 9.74
N SER A 238 -21.19 12.95 9.27
CA SER A 238 -22.20 13.69 8.49
C SER A 238 -22.63 15.04 9.09
N ASN A 239 -22.68 15.17 10.42
CA ASN A 239 -23.04 16.42 11.10
C ASN A 239 -22.04 17.56 10.86
N GLU A 240 -20.76 17.24 10.75
CA GLU A 240 -19.68 18.21 10.52
C GLU A 240 -19.45 18.47 9.02
N ARG A 241 -19.78 17.50 8.15
CA ARG A 241 -19.67 17.65 6.70
C ARG A 241 -20.75 18.53 6.09
N LYS A 242 -21.86 18.75 6.80
CA LYS A 242 -22.97 19.54 6.32
C LYS A 242 -22.55 21.00 6.19
N ARG A 243 -22.41 21.49 4.96
CA ARG A 243 -22.16 22.91 4.69
C ARG A 243 -23.49 23.67 4.73
N LEU A 244 -23.47 24.84 5.35
CA LEU A 244 -24.55 25.82 5.22
C LEU A 244 -24.45 26.38 3.79
N ALA A 245 -25.54 26.29 3.04
CA ALA A 245 -25.67 26.96 1.75
C ALA A 245 -25.67 28.47 1.96
#